data_AF-K6VBH7-F1
#
_entry.id   AF-K6VBH7-F1
#
_cell.length_a   1.000
_cell.length_b   1.000
_cell.length_c   1.000
_cell.angle_alpha   90.00
_cell.angle_beta   90.00
_cell.angle_gamma   90.00
#
_symmetry.space_group_name_H-M   'P 1'
#
loop_
_entity.id
_entity.type
_entity.pdbx_description
1 polymer ?
#
loop_
_entity_poly.entity_id
_entity_poly.type
_entity_poly.pdbx_seq_one_letter_code
_entity_poly.pdbx_strand_id
1 'polypeptide(L)'
;MLRVKGRIRGEVAPLRRHYTNNSRGMLKEYVYTKYRISLPHISNVKYDDLYLSRPSKDELFTFTKKVPIFLRYLKLITSMENRNEDFIDFAKRCESGLTTQKDVYLTKEELLEVMFLNGYSVKEMNALDLAFTNSYKFHYPEIAALFKLEEEEVYKFCLKKRSENPEKLFHIKHMKEKNLLSSYGLIFVFLYFGLNNVVLSNAWFLSKTIPFFSVFYMLASHFYRDIWDFLNKEKKIMMEQNKENQLAAEQVLYDQLKLYSKDTENVVDSVNRAVAEANRQARECNLVAFMRAFQ
;
A
#
# COMPACT_ATOMS: atom_id res chain seq x y z
N MET A 1 -3.97 15.79 -59.48
CA MET A 1 -3.59 16.85 -58.51
C MET A 1 -4.71 16.94 -57.48
N LEU A 2 -4.52 16.40 -56.28
CA LEU A 2 -5.22 16.75 -55.03
C LEU A 2 -4.55 15.94 -53.92
N ARG A 3 -3.47 16.51 -53.40
CA ARG A 3 -2.65 15.95 -52.32
C ARG A 3 -3.35 16.30 -51.01
N VAL A 4 -4.07 15.35 -50.42
CA VAL A 4 -4.63 15.51 -49.07
C VAL A 4 -3.46 15.48 -48.07
N LYS A 5 -2.88 16.65 -47.81
CA LYS A 5 -1.99 16.91 -46.68
C LYS A 5 -2.84 17.06 -45.42
N GLY A 6 -3.23 15.93 -44.83
CA GLY A 6 -3.75 15.86 -43.48
C GLY A 6 -2.81 15.03 -42.63
N ARG A 7 -1.85 15.67 -41.94
CA ARG A 7 -1.16 15.02 -40.82
C ARG A 7 -2.22 14.74 -39.76
N ILE A 8 -2.69 13.49 -39.68
CA ILE A 8 -3.37 13.00 -38.49
C ILE A 8 -2.28 12.93 -37.41
N ARG A 9 -2.10 14.04 -36.67
CA ARG A 9 -1.47 14.02 -35.36
C ARG A 9 -2.46 13.32 -34.42
N GLY A 10 -2.48 11.99 -34.49
CA GLY A 10 -3.08 11.13 -33.48
C GLY A 10 -1.97 10.66 -32.55
N GLU A 11 -1.55 11.52 -31.61
CA GLU A 11 -1.20 11.02 -30.27
C GLU A 11 -2.47 10.34 -29.77
N VAL A 12 -2.48 9.07 -29.39
CA VAL A 12 -1.89 8.52 -28.19
C VAL A 12 -1.53 7.07 -28.51
N ALA A 13 -0.24 6.73 -28.55
CA ALA A 13 0.14 5.32 -28.44
C ALA A 13 -0.50 4.77 -27.16
N PRO A 14 -1.21 3.64 -27.18
CA PRO A 14 -1.79 3.09 -25.95
C PRO A 14 -0.63 2.83 -25.00
N LEU A 15 -0.49 3.69 -24.00
CA LEU A 15 0.45 3.52 -22.89
C LEU A 15 0.07 2.19 -22.23
N ARG A 16 0.75 1.12 -22.63
CA ARG A 16 0.67 -0.17 -21.96
C ARG A 16 1.25 0.02 -20.57
N ARG A 17 0.38 0.33 -19.62
CA ARG A 17 0.75 0.40 -18.21
C ARG A 17 0.81 -1.02 -17.67
N HIS A 18 1.92 -1.34 -17.03
CA HIS A 18 2.12 -2.63 -16.38
C HIS A 18 1.77 -2.46 -14.90
N TYR A 19 0.92 -3.35 -14.39
CA TYR A 19 0.59 -3.40 -12.97
C TYR A 19 1.47 -4.47 -12.32
N THR A 20 2.05 -4.12 -11.19
CA THR A 20 2.78 -5.04 -10.33
C THR A 20 1.88 -5.45 -9.17
N ASN A 21 2.01 -6.70 -8.72
CA ASN A 21 1.38 -7.07 -7.46
C ASN A 21 2.17 -6.43 -6.30
N ASN A 22 1.56 -5.46 -5.63
CA ASN A 22 2.16 -4.76 -4.49
C ASN A 22 1.69 -5.31 -3.14
N SER A 23 0.88 -6.37 -3.11
CA SER A 23 0.35 -6.94 -1.87
C SER A 23 1.47 -7.40 -0.95
N ARG A 24 1.42 -7.01 0.32
CA ARG A 24 2.31 -7.54 1.37
C ARG A 24 1.77 -8.86 1.91
N GLY A 25 2.65 -9.85 2.06
CA GLY A 25 2.33 -11.14 2.66
C GLY A 25 1.83 -12.18 1.66
N MET A 26 1.28 -13.27 2.19
CA MET A 26 0.82 -14.40 1.38
C MET A 26 -0.43 -14.03 0.58
N LEU A 27 -0.48 -14.52 -0.66
CA LEU A 27 -1.64 -14.35 -1.53
C LEU A 27 -2.88 -14.97 -0.88
N LYS A 28 -3.91 -14.15 -0.67
CA LYS A 28 -5.22 -14.63 -0.23
C LYS A 28 -5.99 -15.16 -1.44
N GLU A 29 -6.58 -16.34 -1.29
CA GLU A 29 -7.48 -16.91 -2.28
C GLU A 29 -8.92 -16.48 -1.99
N TYR A 30 -9.63 -16.03 -3.02
CA TYR A 30 -11.02 -15.59 -2.92
C TYR A 30 -11.91 -16.49 -3.76
N VAL A 31 -13.09 -16.83 -3.21
CA VAL A 31 -14.15 -17.52 -3.94
C VAL A 31 -15.28 -16.52 -4.17
N TYR A 32 -15.73 -16.40 -5.43
CA TYR A 32 -16.80 -15.48 -5.77
C TYR A 32 -18.14 -15.95 -5.18
N THR A 33 -19.06 -15.01 -5.01
CA THR A 33 -20.45 -15.31 -4.66
C THR A 33 -21.38 -14.85 -5.79
N LYS A 34 -22.64 -15.28 -5.74
CA LYS A 34 -23.67 -14.78 -6.66
C LYS A 34 -24.13 -13.35 -6.37
N TYR A 35 -23.67 -12.75 -5.26
CA TYR A 35 -24.10 -11.43 -4.82
C TYR A 35 -23.10 -10.37 -5.26
N ARG A 36 -23.62 -9.21 -5.68
CA ARG A 36 -22.81 -8.04 -6.01
C ARG A 36 -22.46 -7.26 -4.74
N ILE A 37 -21.32 -6.58 -4.77
CA ILE A 37 -20.92 -5.65 -3.72
C ILE A 37 -21.95 -4.52 -3.67
N SER A 38 -22.52 -4.27 -2.51
CA SER A 38 -23.46 -3.17 -2.26
C SER A 38 -22.86 -2.23 -1.22
N LEU A 39 -22.90 -0.93 -1.52
CA LEU A 39 -22.37 0.12 -0.66
C LEU A 39 -23.43 1.23 -0.51
N PRO A 40 -23.36 2.05 0.56
CA PRO A 40 -24.33 3.10 0.81
C PRO A 40 -24.49 4.06 -0.37
N HIS A 41 -25.73 4.48 -0.64
CA HIS A 41 -25.98 5.45 -1.70
C HIS A 41 -25.43 6.84 -1.31
N ILE A 42 -24.61 7.42 -2.18
CA ILE A 42 -24.11 8.78 -2.05
C ILE A 42 -24.34 9.49 -3.39
N SER A 43 -24.97 10.66 -3.36
CA SER A 43 -25.19 11.47 -4.57
C SER A 43 -23.87 11.81 -5.25
N ASN A 44 -23.80 11.65 -6.57
CA ASN A 44 -22.64 11.97 -7.40
C ASN A 44 -21.38 11.12 -7.12
N VAL A 45 -21.53 9.92 -6.54
CA VAL A 45 -20.42 8.99 -6.31
C VAL A 45 -20.68 7.66 -7.00
N LYS A 46 -19.64 7.13 -7.62
CA LYS A 46 -19.55 5.76 -8.13
C LYS A 46 -18.46 5.02 -7.35
N TYR A 47 -18.74 3.76 -7.01
CA TYR A 47 -17.75 2.86 -6.43
C TYR A 47 -17.08 2.05 -7.53
N ASP A 48 -15.74 2.08 -7.58
CA ASP A 48 -14.99 1.34 -8.59
C ASP A 48 -13.63 0.87 -8.07
N ASP A 49 -13.03 -0.09 -8.76
CA ASP A 49 -11.68 -0.58 -8.46
C ASP A 49 -10.61 0.40 -8.98
N LEU A 50 -9.53 0.57 -8.23
CA LEU A 50 -8.45 1.52 -8.53
C LEU A 50 -7.73 1.19 -9.85
N TYR A 51 -7.46 -0.08 -10.11
CA TYR A 51 -6.71 -0.53 -11.28
C TYR A 51 -7.57 -0.54 -12.55
N LEU A 52 -8.86 -0.84 -12.42
CA LEU A 52 -9.82 -0.81 -13.53
C LEU A 52 -10.17 0.63 -13.95
N SER A 53 -10.52 1.49 -12.98
CA SER A 53 -10.99 2.85 -13.26
C SER A 53 -9.87 3.83 -13.57
N ARG A 54 -8.66 3.62 -13.02
CA ARG A 54 -7.47 4.47 -13.23
C ARG A 54 -7.75 5.96 -12.99
N PRO A 55 -8.30 6.32 -11.82
CA PRO A 55 -8.78 7.66 -11.58
C PRO A 55 -7.60 8.64 -11.49
N SER A 56 -7.78 9.82 -12.06
CA SER A 56 -6.95 10.98 -11.79
C SER A 56 -7.33 11.65 -10.45
N LYS A 57 -6.46 12.54 -9.94
CA LYS A 57 -6.69 13.24 -8.66
C LYS A 57 -8.02 14.00 -8.63
N ASP A 58 -8.45 14.52 -9.77
CA ASP A 58 -9.67 15.32 -9.90
C ASP A 58 -10.94 14.48 -10.01
N GLU A 59 -10.81 13.23 -10.44
CA GLU A 59 -11.92 12.27 -10.56
C GLU A 59 -12.25 11.62 -9.23
N LEU A 60 -11.31 11.61 -8.28
CA LEU A 60 -11.54 11.12 -6.93
C LEU A 60 -12.55 12.01 -6.19
N PHE A 61 -13.41 11.38 -5.40
CA PHE A 61 -14.39 12.09 -4.60
C PHE A 61 -13.72 12.88 -3.48
N THR A 62 -14.03 14.18 -3.41
CA THR A 62 -13.54 15.11 -2.40
C THR A 62 -14.58 15.31 -1.31
N PHE A 63 -14.16 15.31 -0.06
CA PHE A 63 -15.03 15.57 1.09
C PHE A 63 -14.33 16.48 2.11
N THR A 64 -15.12 17.11 2.98
CA THR A 64 -14.61 17.98 4.04
C THR A 64 -14.53 17.19 5.35
N LYS A 65 -13.31 16.97 5.85
CA LYS A 65 -13.03 16.26 7.09
C LYS A 65 -12.91 17.25 8.25
N LYS A 66 -13.59 16.97 9.37
CA LYS A 66 -13.38 17.71 10.62
C LYS A 66 -12.14 17.16 11.33
N VAL A 67 -11.18 18.04 11.63
CA VAL A 67 -9.85 17.66 12.14
C VAL A 67 -9.46 18.28 13.51
N PRO A 68 -10.36 18.50 14.48
CA PRO A 68 -10.00 19.18 15.73
C PRO A 68 -9.02 18.38 16.61
N ILE A 69 -9.16 17.05 16.63
CA ILE A 69 -8.26 16.16 17.37
C ILE A 69 -6.86 16.21 16.76
N PHE A 70 -6.78 16.18 15.42
CA PHE A 70 -5.52 16.29 14.71
C PHE A 70 -4.85 17.64 14.93
N LEU A 71 -5.60 18.75 14.89
CA LEU A 71 -5.06 20.09 15.17
C LEU A 71 -4.50 20.19 16.59
N ARG A 72 -5.15 19.57 17.59
CA ARG A 72 -4.62 19.53 18.96
C ARG A 72 -3.29 18.81 19.03
N TYR A 73 -3.18 17.66 18.36
CA TYR A 73 -1.95 16.89 18.29
C TYR A 73 -0.86 17.65 17.51
N LEU A 74 -1.19 18.23 16.36
CA LEU A 74 -0.27 19.03 15.55
C LEU A 74 0.26 20.23 16.34
N LYS A 75 -0.59 20.91 17.13
CA LYS A 75 -0.16 21.99 18.02
C LYS A 75 0.90 21.52 19.02
N LEU A 76 0.72 20.35 19.62
CA LEU A 76 1.68 19.79 20.57
C LEU A 76 3.03 19.51 19.88
N ILE A 77 3.01 18.83 18.74
CA ILE A 77 4.22 18.47 17.99
C ILE A 77 4.95 19.73 17.49
N THR A 78 4.24 20.66 16.86
CA THR A 78 4.84 21.90 16.34
C THR A 78 5.42 22.79 17.44
N SER A 79 4.83 22.78 18.64
CA SER A 79 5.40 23.49 19.80
C SER A 79 6.63 22.80 20.37
N MET A 80 6.73 21.47 20.31
CA MET A 80 7.95 20.75 20.71
C MET A 80 9.09 20.93 19.68
N GLU A 81 8.75 21.04 18.39
CA GLU A 81 9.69 21.20 17.29
C GLU A 81 10.00 22.67 16.95
N ASN A 82 9.50 23.64 17.73
CA ASN A 82 9.67 25.09 17.52
C ASN A 82 9.24 25.60 16.13
N ARG A 83 8.15 25.06 15.56
CA ARG A 83 7.62 25.44 14.23
C ARG A 83 6.14 25.81 14.27
N ASN A 84 5.80 26.78 15.12
CA ASN A 84 4.41 27.20 15.34
C ASN A 84 3.77 27.85 14.10
N GLU A 85 4.56 28.38 13.16
CA GLU A 85 4.07 28.97 11.90
C GLU A 85 3.33 27.94 11.03
N ASP A 86 3.90 26.73 10.88
CA ASP A 86 3.28 25.62 10.15
C ASP A 86 1.90 25.25 10.73
N PHE A 87 1.76 25.31 12.05
CA PHE A 87 0.47 25.07 12.71
C PHE A 87 -0.53 26.16 12.38
N ILE A 88 -0.14 27.43 12.42
CA ILE A 88 -1.01 28.57 12.14
C ILE A 88 -1.51 28.49 10.69
N ASP A 89 -0.63 28.21 9.75
CA ASP A 89 -0.97 28.13 8.32
C ASP A 89 -1.88 26.94 8.03
N PHE A 90 -1.59 25.78 8.62
CA PHE A 90 -2.45 24.61 8.48
C PHE A 90 -3.81 24.79 9.17
N ALA A 91 -3.85 25.45 10.33
CA ALA A 91 -5.08 25.75 11.05
C ALA A 91 -5.98 26.69 10.25
N LYS A 92 -5.43 27.77 9.66
CA LYS A 92 -6.15 28.68 8.75
C LYS A 92 -6.76 27.93 7.57
N ARG A 93 -6.00 27.03 6.95
CA ARG A 93 -6.50 26.18 5.85
C ARG A 93 -7.63 25.24 6.29
N CYS A 94 -7.68 24.87 7.56
CA CYS A 94 -8.64 23.90 8.11
C CYS A 94 -9.84 24.55 8.84
N GLU A 95 -10.00 25.87 8.83
CA GLU A 95 -11.06 26.57 9.57
C GLU A 95 -12.47 26.06 9.22
N SER A 96 -12.76 25.86 7.93
CA SER A 96 -14.02 25.27 7.45
C SER A 96 -14.02 23.73 7.41
N GLY A 97 -12.96 23.11 7.92
CA GLY A 97 -12.64 21.69 7.74
C GLY A 97 -11.69 21.44 6.56
N LEU A 98 -10.96 20.32 6.62
CA LEU A 98 -9.95 19.96 5.63
C LEU A 98 -10.63 19.31 4.41
N THR A 99 -10.59 19.98 3.27
CA THR A 99 -11.09 19.41 2.00
C THR A 99 -10.02 18.53 1.37
N THR A 100 -10.29 17.23 1.24
CA THR A 100 -9.34 16.23 0.72
C THR A 100 -10.05 15.06 0.02
N GLN A 101 -9.30 14.25 -0.74
CA GLN A 101 -9.81 13.04 -1.39
C GLN A 101 -10.14 11.96 -0.37
N LYS A 102 -11.33 11.36 -0.44
CA LYS A 102 -11.87 10.46 0.58
C LYS A 102 -11.07 9.18 0.82
N ASP A 103 -10.57 8.56 -0.24
CA ASP A 103 -9.93 7.24 -0.15
C ASP A 103 -8.40 7.30 -0.24
N VAL A 104 -7.81 8.50 -0.13
CA VAL A 104 -6.36 8.68 -0.10
C VAL A 104 -5.90 8.96 1.32
N TYR A 105 -5.66 7.86 2.05
CA TYR A 105 -5.29 7.89 3.46
C TYR A 105 -4.40 6.71 3.86
N LEU A 106 -3.76 6.82 5.02
CA LEU A 106 -3.18 5.74 5.79
C LEU A 106 -4.04 5.43 7.02
N THR A 107 -4.10 4.16 7.40
CA THR A 107 -4.67 3.78 8.70
C THR A 107 -3.69 4.10 9.83
N LYS A 108 -4.18 4.16 11.07
CA LYS A 108 -3.31 4.35 12.24
C LYS A 108 -2.24 3.26 12.33
N GLU A 109 -2.63 2.01 12.13
CA GLU A 109 -1.72 0.85 12.17
C GLU A 109 -0.62 0.95 11.11
N GLU A 110 -0.97 1.29 9.87
CA GLU A 110 0.01 1.49 8.79
C GLU A 110 0.97 2.65 9.08
N LEU A 111 0.46 3.74 9.67
CA LEU A 111 1.31 4.88 10.04
C LEU A 111 2.26 4.51 11.18
N LEU A 112 1.80 3.79 12.20
CA LEU A 112 2.64 3.29 13.29
C LEU A 112 3.71 2.31 12.80
N GLU A 113 3.37 1.42 11.87
CA GLU A 113 4.35 0.53 11.22
C GLU A 113 5.43 1.34 10.49
N VAL A 114 5.03 2.37 9.73
CA VAL A 114 5.98 3.25 9.04
C VAL A 114 6.85 4.03 10.03
N MET A 115 6.29 4.53 11.13
CA MET A 115 7.05 5.20 12.18
C MET A 115 8.06 4.24 12.84
N PHE A 116 7.65 3.01 13.12
CA PHE A 116 8.53 1.98 13.69
C PHE A 116 9.70 1.66 12.76
N LEU A 117 9.42 1.42 11.47
CA LEU A 117 10.46 1.12 10.47
C LEU A 117 11.45 2.26 10.27
N ASN A 118 11.03 3.51 10.49
CA ASN A 118 11.89 4.69 10.40
C ASN A 118 12.58 5.05 11.74
N GLY A 119 12.42 4.24 12.79
CA GLY A 119 13.14 4.43 14.05
C GLY A 119 12.59 5.53 14.95
N TYR A 120 11.31 5.89 14.84
CA TYR A 120 10.67 6.79 15.80
C TYR A 120 10.67 6.17 17.21
N SER A 121 10.71 7.03 18.22
CA SER A 121 10.77 6.55 19.60
C SER A 121 9.46 5.91 20.03
N VAL A 122 9.53 4.93 20.94
CA VAL A 122 8.35 4.28 21.54
C VAL A 122 7.43 5.31 22.20
N LYS A 123 7.99 6.41 22.74
CA LYS A 123 7.21 7.49 23.37
C LYS A 123 6.35 8.24 22.34
N GLU A 124 6.92 8.58 21.18
CA GLU A 124 6.19 9.26 20.09
C GLU A 124 5.12 8.36 19.49
N MET A 125 5.45 7.09 19.28
CA MET A 125 4.49 6.09 18.80
C MET A 125 3.33 5.91 19.77
N ASN A 126 3.60 5.78 21.07
CA ASN A 126 2.57 5.68 22.11
C ASN A 126 1.72 6.96 22.19
N ALA A 127 2.33 8.14 22.04
CA ALA A 127 1.59 9.39 22.02
C ALA A 127 0.60 9.46 20.85
N LEU A 128 1.00 9.00 19.67
CA LEU A 128 0.12 8.92 18.50
C LEU A 128 -0.97 7.85 18.70
N ASP A 129 -0.62 6.70 19.26
CA ASP A 129 -1.57 5.60 19.50
C ASP A 129 -2.68 5.99 20.47
N LEU A 130 -2.33 6.72 21.54
CA LEU A 130 -3.27 7.25 22.54
C LEU A 130 -4.10 8.43 22.04
N ALA A 131 -3.55 9.25 21.14
CA ALA A 131 -4.24 10.45 20.65
C ALA A 131 -5.36 10.13 19.64
N PHE A 132 -5.26 9.02 18.91
CA PHE A 132 -6.16 8.70 17.81
C PHE A 132 -6.81 7.31 17.94
N THR A 133 -8.08 7.21 17.55
CA THR A 133 -8.80 5.92 17.51
C THR A 133 -8.26 5.01 16.41
N ASN A 134 -8.45 3.69 16.56
CA ASN A 134 -8.03 2.71 15.53
C ASN A 134 -8.73 2.91 14.18
N SER A 135 -9.94 3.49 14.20
CA SER A 135 -10.71 3.82 13.00
C SER A 135 -10.25 5.11 12.30
N TYR A 136 -9.32 5.86 12.90
CA TYR A 136 -8.87 7.13 12.35
C TYR A 136 -8.05 6.93 11.06
N LYS A 137 -8.35 7.76 10.06
CA LYS A 137 -7.72 7.73 8.73
C LYS A 137 -6.94 9.01 8.52
N PHE A 138 -5.61 8.91 8.46
CA PHE A 138 -4.71 10.02 8.22
C PHE A 138 -4.62 10.30 6.72
N HIS A 139 -5.09 11.47 6.28
CA HIS A 139 -5.04 11.85 4.87
C HIS A 139 -3.68 12.49 4.56
N TYR A 140 -3.32 12.49 3.28
CA TYR A 140 -2.03 13.00 2.84
C TYR A 140 -1.69 14.44 3.31
N PRO A 141 -2.63 15.42 3.42
CA PRO A 141 -2.28 16.75 3.92
C PRO A 141 -1.95 16.75 5.41
N GLU A 142 -2.59 15.87 6.19
CA GLU A 142 -2.33 15.72 7.63
C GLU A 142 -0.92 15.14 7.85
N ILE A 143 -0.57 14.12 7.09
CA ILE A 143 0.74 13.47 7.17
C ILE A 143 1.84 14.43 6.68
N ALA A 144 1.59 15.16 5.59
CA ALA A 144 2.52 16.17 5.07
C ALA A 144 2.80 17.27 6.11
N ALA A 145 1.77 17.80 6.76
CA ALA A 145 1.93 18.80 7.83
C ALA A 145 2.59 18.23 9.09
N LEU A 146 2.33 16.97 9.43
CA LEU A 146 2.90 16.33 10.61
C LEU A 146 4.42 16.11 10.46
N PHE A 147 4.87 15.65 9.29
CA PHE A 147 6.28 15.25 9.06
C PHE A 147 7.08 16.24 8.20
N LYS A 148 6.50 17.39 7.83
CA LYS A 148 7.13 18.39 6.95
C LYS A 148 7.59 17.80 5.61
N LEU A 149 6.68 17.07 4.97
CA LEU A 149 6.90 16.42 3.68
C LEU A 149 6.08 17.12 2.58
N GLU A 150 6.48 16.92 1.33
CA GLU A 150 5.72 17.43 0.19
C GLU A 150 4.40 16.66 0.02
N GLU A 151 3.29 17.37 -0.17
CA GLU A 151 1.96 16.74 -0.31
C GLU A 151 1.88 15.77 -1.49
N GLU A 152 2.60 16.02 -2.58
CA GLU A 152 2.59 15.16 -3.76
C GLU A 152 3.24 13.79 -3.48
N GLU A 153 4.37 13.78 -2.76
CA GLU A 153 5.05 12.54 -2.39
C GLU A 153 4.21 11.70 -1.43
N VAL A 154 3.63 12.36 -0.42
CA VAL A 154 2.74 11.70 0.54
C VAL A 154 1.47 11.19 -0.16
N TYR A 155 0.93 11.94 -1.11
CA TYR A 155 -0.20 11.49 -1.92
C TYR A 155 0.12 10.22 -2.71
N LYS A 156 1.27 10.19 -3.41
CA LYS A 156 1.76 9.00 -4.14
C LYS A 156 1.97 7.82 -3.19
N PHE A 157 2.52 8.07 -2.00
CA PHE A 157 2.74 7.04 -0.99
C PHE A 157 1.41 6.47 -0.46
N CYS A 158 0.43 7.32 -0.14
CA CYS A 158 -0.90 6.88 0.27
C CYS A 158 -1.58 6.05 -0.82
N LEU A 159 -1.51 6.47 -2.08
CA LEU A 159 -2.04 5.69 -3.20
C LEU A 159 -1.34 4.34 -3.35
N LYS A 160 -0.01 4.30 -3.23
CA LYS A 160 0.75 3.05 -3.25
C LYS A 160 0.28 2.13 -2.12
N LYS A 161 0.09 2.64 -0.91
CA LYS A 161 -0.41 1.86 0.24
C LYS A 161 -1.82 1.35 0.04
N ARG A 162 -2.71 2.14 -0.55
CA ARG A 162 -4.04 1.65 -0.94
C ARG A 162 -3.95 0.58 -2.03
N SER A 163 -2.99 0.69 -2.95
CA SER A 163 -2.75 -0.30 -4.01
C SER A 163 -2.28 -1.68 -3.48
N GLU A 164 -1.70 -1.72 -2.27
CA GLU A 164 -1.36 -2.98 -1.59
C GLU A 164 -2.62 -3.76 -1.16
N ASN A 165 -3.77 -3.08 -1.01
CA ASN A 165 -5.07 -3.66 -0.62
C ASN A 165 -6.18 -3.25 -1.61
N PRO A 166 -6.16 -3.79 -2.85
CA PRO A 166 -7.08 -3.36 -3.90
C PRO A 166 -8.52 -3.84 -3.72
N GLU A 167 -8.80 -4.72 -2.75
CA GLU A 167 -10.16 -5.24 -2.56
C GLU A 167 -11.16 -4.15 -2.12
N LYS A 168 -10.66 -3.02 -1.61
CA LYS A 168 -11.48 -1.89 -1.18
C LYS A 168 -11.75 -0.95 -2.36
N LEU A 169 -13.02 -0.85 -2.74
CA LEU A 169 -13.48 0.06 -3.78
C LEU A 169 -13.27 1.53 -3.39
N PHE A 170 -12.96 2.34 -4.40
CA PHE A 170 -12.76 3.78 -4.29
C PHE A 170 -14.05 4.54 -4.62
N HIS A 171 -14.25 5.68 -3.96
CA HIS A 171 -15.28 6.66 -4.24
C HIS A 171 -14.77 7.58 -5.36
N ILE A 172 -15.34 7.42 -6.54
CA ILE A 172 -15.04 8.21 -7.72
C ILE A 172 -16.24 9.12 -7.99
N LYS A 173 -16.01 10.32 -8.51
CA LYS A 173 -17.08 11.21 -8.95
C LYS A 173 -17.88 10.52 -10.07
N HIS A 174 -19.19 10.49 -9.90
CA HIS A 174 -20.08 9.90 -10.88
C HIS A 174 -20.12 10.78 -12.14
N MET A 175 -19.54 10.28 -13.24
CA MET A 175 -19.69 10.88 -14.56
C MET A 175 -20.80 10.18 -15.33
N LYS A 176 -21.63 10.96 -16.06
CA LYS A 176 -22.61 10.39 -16.96
C LYS A 176 -21.91 9.58 -18.05
N GLU A 177 -22.52 8.45 -18.41
CA GLU A 177 -22.02 7.60 -19.48
C GLU A 177 -21.94 8.37 -20.79
N LYS A 178 -20.85 8.16 -21.53
CA LYS A 178 -20.62 8.77 -22.84
C LYS A 178 -21.02 7.78 -23.93
N ASN A 179 -21.38 8.29 -25.11
CA ASN A 179 -21.60 7.52 -26.34
C ASN A 179 -22.78 6.53 -26.33
N LEU A 180 -23.80 6.74 -25.49
CA LEU A 180 -24.96 5.85 -25.38
C LEU A 180 -25.63 5.55 -26.73
N LEU A 181 -25.87 6.59 -27.55
CA LEU A 181 -26.53 6.45 -28.86
C LEU A 181 -25.69 5.64 -29.86
N SER A 182 -24.38 5.88 -29.88
CA SER A 182 -23.46 5.13 -30.75
C SER A 182 -23.38 3.68 -30.31
N SER A 183 -23.27 3.41 -29.01
CA SER A 183 -23.27 2.07 -28.46
C SER A 183 -24.56 1.33 -28.78
N TYR A 184 -25.71 2.01 -28.66
CA TYR A 184 -27.01 1.44 -29.04
C TYR A 184 -27.06 1.07 -30.52
N GLY A 185 -26.65 1.98 -31.42
CA GLY A 185 -26.62 1.71 -32.85
C GLY A 185 -25.73 0.51 -33.22
N LEU A 186 -24.55 0.40 -32.60
CA LEU A 186 -23.65 -0.73 -32.82
C LEU A 186 -24.22 -2.06 -32.32
N ILE A 187 -24.82 -2.06 -31.12
CA ILE A 187 -25.48 -3.26 -30.57
C ILE A 187 -26.64 -3.67 -31.48
N PHE A 188 -27.44 -2.72 -31.96
CA PHE A 188 -28.53 -2.99 -32.87
C PHE A 188 -28.04 -3.64 -34.17
N VAL A 189 -27.04 -3.05 -34.83
CA VAL A 189 -26.46 -3.61 -36.06
C VAL A 189 -25.90 -5.02 -35.81
N PHE A 190 -25.18 -5.23 -34.71
CA PHE A 190 -24.64 -6.54 -34.35
C PHE A 190 -25.74 -7.59 -34.15
N LEU A 191 -26.80 -7.26 -33.41
CA LEU A 191 -27.91 -8.18 -33.18
C LEU A 191 -28.70 -8.45 -34.45
N TYR A 192 -28.94 -7.42 -35.27
CA TYR A 192 -29.68 -7.57 -36.52
C TYR A 192 -28.99 -8.54 -37.48
N PHE A 193 -27.69 -8.40 -37.70
CA PHE A 193 -26.94 -9.33 -38.55
C PHE A 193 -26.62 -10.67 -37.87
N GLY A 194 -26.38 -10.65 -36.56
CA GLY A 194 -25.94 -11.82 -35.79
C GLY A 194 -27.06 -12.79 -35.43
N LEU A 195 -28.30 -12.31 -35.25
CA LEU A 195 -29.45 -13.14 -34.88
C LEU A 195 -30.38 -13.44 -36.06
N ASN A 196 -30.27 -12.73 -37.19
CA ASN A 196 -31.03 -13.03 -38.40
C ASN A 196 -30.42 -14.21 -39.18
N ASN A 197 -30.25 -15.34 -38.49
CA ASN A 197 -29.76 -16.61 -39.01
C ASN A 197 -30.29 -17.76 -38.14
N VAL A 198 -30.07 -19.01 -38.56
CA VAL A 198 -30.56 -20.21 -37.86
C VAL A 198 -29.45 -20.86 -37.01
N VAL A 199 -28.39 -20.12 -36.64
CA VAL A 199 -27.23 -20.69 -35.92
C VAL A 199 -27.64 -21.29 -34.57
N LEU A 200 -28.53 -20.61 -33.83
CA LEU A 200 -28.98 -21.04 -32.50
C LEU A 200 -30.02 -22.18 -32.52
N SER A 201 -30.54 -22.54 -33.70
CA SER A 201 -31.53 -23.62 -33.86
C SER A 201 -31.03 -24.76 -34.77
N ASN A 202 -29.77 -24.70 -35.19
CA ASN A 202 -29.16 -25.72 -36.02
C ASN A 202 -28.93 -27.01 -35.22
N ALA A 203 -29.00 -28.17 -35.89
CA ALA A 203 -28.67 -29.47 -35.32
C ALA A 203 -27.25 -29.49 -34.72
N TRP A 204 -26.29 -28.81 -35.33
CA TRP A 204 -24.94 -28.68 -34.76
C TRP A 204 -24.96 -28.01 -33.38
N PHE A 205 -25.74 -26.93 -33.22
CA PHE A 205 -25.84 -26.22 -31.95
C PHE A 205 -26.48 -27.09 -30.87
N LEU A 206 -27.57 -27.78 -31.21
CA LEU A 206 -28.32 -28.65 -30.28
C LEU A 206 -27.56 -29.94 -29.93
N SER A 207 -26.82 -30.53 -30.88
CA SER A 207 -26.14 -31.82 -30.67
C SER A 207 -24.69 -31.69 -30.21
N LYS A 208 -24.01 -30.57 -30.50
CA LYS A 208 -22.60 -30.37 -30.15
C LYS A 208 -22.43 -29.20 -29.19
N THR A 209 -22.90 -28.00 -29.54
CA THR A 209 -22.64 -26.82 -28.72
C THR A 209 -23.27 -26.93 -27.32
N ILE A 210 -24.59 -27.15 -27.23
CA ILE A 210 -25.27 -27.23 -25.93
C ILE A 210 -24.75 -28.39 -25.08
N PRO A 211 -24.64 -29.64 -25.58
CA PRO A 211 -24.22 -30.76 -24.74
C PRO A 211 -22.77 -30.60 -24.24
N PHE A 212 -21.84 -30.16 -25.09
CA PHE A 212 -20.45 -30.00 -24.68
C PHE A 212 -20.30 -28.90 -23.61
N PHE A 213 -20.88 -27.72 -23.83
CA PHE A 213 -20.79 -26.63 -22.85
C PHE A 213 -21.52 -26.97 -21.55
N SER A 214 -22.66 -27.67 -21.62
CA SER A 214 -23.40 -28.08 -20.43
C SER A 214 -22.60 -29.07 -19.59
N VAL A 215 -22.00 -30.09 -20.23
CA VAL A 215 -21.16 -31.07 -19.52
C VAL A 215 -19.93 -30.41 -18.93
N PHE A 216 -19.24 -29.52 -19.67
CA PHE A 216 -18.09 -28.79 -19.13
C PHE A 216 -18.48 -27.90 -17.95
N TYR A 217 -19.59 -27.18 -18.05
CA TYR A 217 -20.06 -26.32 -16.97
C TYR A 217 -20.46 -27.13 -15.73
N MET A 218 -21.17 -28.25 -15.91
CA MET A 218 -21.56 -29.13 -14.80
C MET A 218 -20.35 -29.74 -14.10
N LEU A 219 -19.39 -30.28 -14.85
CA LEU A 219 -18.15 -30.86 -14.30
C LEU A 219 -17.31 -29.78 -13.59
N ALA A 220 -17.09 -28.63 -14.23
CA ALA A 220 -16.32 -27.54 -13.65
C ALA A 220 -16.99 -26.95 -12.40
N SER A 221 -18.33 -26.86 -12.38
CA SER A 221 -19.08 -26.39 -11.22
C SER A 221 -19.06 -27.40 -10.07
N HIS A 222 -19.13 -28.70 -10.37
CA HIS A 222 -19.15 -29.75 -9.35
C HIS A 222 -17.76 -29.96 -8.73
N PHE A 223 -16.71 -30.02 -9.55
CA PHE A 223 -15.32 -30.26 -9.13
C PHE A 223 -14.49 -28.97 -9.00
N TYR A 224 -15.12 -27.80 -8.86
CA TYR A 224 -14.44 -26.50 -8.87
C TYR A 224 -13.29 -26.45 -7.84
N ARG A 225 -13.56 -26.88 -6.60
CA ARG A 225 -12.57 -26.86 -5.52
C ARG A 225 -11.45 -27.86 -5.75
N ASP A 226 -11.78 -29.08 -6.16
CA ASP A 226 -10.80 -30.13 -6.39
C ASP A 226 -9.81 -29.75 -7.50
N ILE A 227 -10.33 -29.18 -8.60
CA ILE A 227 -9.50 -28.67 -9.70
C ILE A 227 -8.62 -27.52 -9.21
N TRP A 228 -9.18 -26.59 -8.43
CA TRP A 228 -8.44 -25.44 -7.90
C TRP A 228 -7.33 -25.85 -6.95
N ASP A 229 -7.59 -26.79 -6.05
CA ASP A 229 -6.60 -27.31 -5.10
C ASP A 229 -5.54 -28.14 -5.80
N PHE A 230 -5.91 -28.93 -6.80
CA PHE A 230 -4.95 -29.65 -7.63
C PHE A 230 -3.97 -28.70 -8.34
N LEU A 231 -4.50 -27.66 -8.99
CA LEU A 231 -3.67 -26.67 -9.71
C LEU A 231 -2.78 -25.84 -8.78
N ASN A 232 -3.25 -25.52 -7.57
CA ASN A 232 -2.50 -24.69 -6.62
C ASN A 232 -1.62 -25.49 -5.64
N LYS A 233 -1.67 -26.82 -5.67
CA LYS A 233 -0.93 -27.67 -4.71
C LYS A 233 0.57 -27.38 -4.70
N GLU A 234 1.22 -27.43 -5.86
CA GLU A 234 2.66 -27.19 -5.97
C GLU A 234 3.03 -25.77 -5.57
N LYS A 235 2.21 -24.79 -5.99
CA LYS A 235 2.38 -23.39 -5.63
C LYS A 235 2.32 -23.18 -4.11
N LYS A 236 1.35 -23.80 -3.42
CA LYS A 236 1.21 -23.71 -1.96
C LYS A 236 2.43 -24.29 -1.25
N ILE A 237 2.89 -25.47 -1.66
CA ILE A 237 4.10 -26.12 -1.12
C ILE A 237 5.34 -25.24 -1.32
N MET A 238 5.54 -24.69 -2.52
CA MET A 238 6.69 -23.81 -2.80
C MET A 238 6.65 -22.52 -1.97
N MET A 239 5.47 -21.92 -1.78
CA MET A 239 5.33 -20.72 -0.95
C MET A 239 5.63 -21.01 0.53
N GLU A 240 5.16 -22.14 1.06
CA GLU A 240 5.43 -22.58 2.43
C GLU A 240 6.92 -22.85 2.64
N GLN A 241 7.55 -23.63 1.77
CA GLN A 241 8.98 -23.91 1.82
C GLN A 241 9.82 -22.63 1.76
N ASN A 242 9.46 -21.69 0.88
CA ASN A 242 10.20 -20.43 0.76
C ASN A 242 10.07 -19.57 2.03
N LYS A 243 8.89 -19.58 2.66
CA LYS A 243 8.66 -18.86 3.93
C LYS A 243 9.46 -19.48 5.07
N GLU A 244 9.47 -20.80 5.18
CA GLU A 244 10.27 -21.51 6.20
C GLU A 244 11.76 -21.24 6.01
N ASN A 245 12.26 -21.30 4.77
CA ASN A 245 13.65 -21.00 4.45
C ASN A 245 14.02 -19.56 4.80
N GLN A 246 13.14 -18.59 4.49
CA GLN A 246 13.37 -17.19 4.84
C GLN A 246 13.44 -17.01 6.36
N LEU A 247 12.48 -17.55 7.11
CA LEU A 247 12.45 -17.44 8.57
C LEU A 247 13.66 -18.12 9.23
N ALA A 248 14.05 -19.30 8.75
CA ALA A 248 15.22 -20.01 9.23
C ALA A 248 16.50 -19.20 8.97
N ALA A 249 16.65 -18.63 7.77
CA ALA A 249 17.80 -17.79 7.43
C ALA A 249 17.85 -16.51 8.26
N GLU A 250 16.72 -15.81 8.43
CA GLU A 250 16.62 -14.60 9.25
C GLU A 250 16.99 -14.88 10.73
N GLN A 251 16.54 -16.01 11.28
CA GLN A 251 16.88 -16.41 12.65
C GLN A 251 18.37 -16.73 12.80
N VAL A 252 18.94 -17.52 11.88
CA VAL A 252 20.38 -17.84 11.90
C VAL A 252 21.22 -16.57 11.82
N LEU A 253 20.88 -15.65 10.91
CA LEU A 253 21.58 -14.37 10.77
C LEU A 253 21.45 -13.53 12.04
N TYR A 254 20.26 -13.43 12.62
CA TYR A 254 20.03 -12.68 13.85
C TYR A 254 20.85 -13.24 15.01
N ASP A 255 20.84 -14.57 15.19
CA ASP A 255 21.59 -15.23 16.26
C ASP A 255 23.11 -15.07 16.09
N GLN A 256 23.62 -15.17 14.85
CA GLN A 256 25.02 -14.91 14.54
C GLN A 256 25.40 -13.45 14.83
N LEU A 257 24.61 -12.49 14.38
CA LEU A 257 24.85 -11.07 14.65
C LEU A 257 24.83 -10.76 16.15
N LYS A 258 23.93 -11.39 16.91
CA LYS A 258 23.83 -11.26 18.37
C LYS A 258 25.00 -11.91 19.11
N LEU A 259 25.58 -12.97 18.57
CA LEU A 259 26.82 -13.55 19.11
C LEU A 259 27.99 -12.57 18.89
N TYR A 260 28.16 -12.09 17.65
CA TYR A 260 29.26 -11.17 17.31
C TYR A 260 29.13 -9.77 17.93
N SER A 261 27.92 -9.33 18.28
CA SER A 261 27.75 -8.04 18.98
C SER A 261 28.50 -8.02 20.33
N LYS A 262 28.62 -9.17 21.00
CA LYS A 262 29.35 -9.30 22.28
C LYS A 262 30.87 -9.16 22.12
N ASP A 263 31.41 -9.40 20.93
CA ASP A 263 32.84 -9.27 20.69
C ASP A 263 33.30 -7.81 20.77
N THR A 264 32.42 -6.87 20.41
CA THR A 264 32.73 -5.43 20.50
C THR A 264 32.85 -4.94 21.94
N GLU A 265 31.99 -5.42 22.86
CA GLU A 265 32.04 -5.07 24.28
C GLU A 265 33.32 -5.63 24.94
N ASN A 266 33.65 -6.90 24.68
CA ASN A 266 34.79 -7.57 25.29
C ASN A 266 36.14 -6.97 24.84
N VAL A 267 36.27 -6.59 23.57
CA VAL A 267 37.53 -6.01 23.05
C VAL A 267 37.74 -4.59 23.57
N VAL A 268 36.69 -3.75 23.61
CA VAL A 268 36.82 -2.38 24.13
C VAL A 268 37.09 -2.38 25.62
N ASP A 269 36.40 -3.21 26.40
CA ASP A 269 36.59 -3.29 27.85
C ASP A 269 37.93 -3.90 28.25
N SER A 270 38.42 -4.89 27.49
CA SER A 270 39.73 -5.50 27.74
C SER A 270 40.87 -4.55 27.40
N VAL A 271 40.79 -3.82 26.29
CA VAL A 271 41.78 -2.81 25.92
C VAL A 271 41.81 -1.66 26.93
N ASN A 272 40.64 -1.16 27.35
CA ASN A 272 40.56 -0.10 28.37
C ASN A 272 41.14 -0.56 29.72
N ARG A 273 40.88 -1.80 30.14
CA ARG A 273 41.49 -2.39 31.34
C ARG A 273 43.01 -2.53 31.21
N ALA A 274 43.50 -3.02 30.08
CA ALA A 274 44.93 -3.17 29.83
C ALA A 274 45.66 -1.81 29.85
N VAL A 275 45.07 -0.75 29.27
CA VAL A 275 45.61 0.61 29.31
C VAL A 275 45.59 1.18 30.73
N ALA A 276 44.53 0.94 31.50
CA ALA A 276 44.45 1.38 32.90
C ALA A 276 45.48 0.67 33.80
N GLU A 277 45.67 -0.63 33.62
CA GLU A 277 46.67 -1.42 34.35
C GLU A 277 48.10 -1.00 33.99
N ALA A 278 48.41 -0.83 32.70
CA ALA A 278 49.71 -0.37 32.25
C ALA A 278 50.06 1.03 32.82
N ASN A 279 49.08 1.95 32.83
CA ASN A 279 49.28 3.28 33.42
C ASN A 279 49.47 3.23 34.94
N ARG A 280 48.77 2.34 35.64
CA ARG A 280 48.96 2.14 37.08
C ARG A 280 50.34 1.58 37.40
N GLN A 281 50.75 0.56 36.66
CA GLN A 281 52.05 -0.09 36.83
C GLN A 281 53.21 0.87 36.50
N ALA A 282 53.08 1.70 35.46
CA ALA A 282 54.06 2.74 35.14
C ALA A 282 54.19 3.80 36.25
N ARG A 283 53.07 4.21 36.87
CA ARG A 283 53.09 5.13 38.03
C ARG A 283 53.77 4.50 39.24
N GLU A 284 53.46 3.24 39.55
CA GLU A 284 54.09 2.51 40.66
C GLU A 284 55.60 2.33 40.43
N CYS A 285 56.03 1.96 39.22
CA CYS A 285 57.45 1.89 38.86
C CYS A 285 58.17 3.24 38.97
N ASN A 286 57.55 4.33 38.49
CA ASN A 286 58.12 5.67 38.62
C ASN A 286 58.24 6.12 40.08
N LEU A 287 57.27 5.75 40.92
CA LEU A 287 57.28 6.07 42.36
C LEU A 287 58.40 5.31 43.09
N VAL A 288 58.59 4.03 42.75
CA VAL A 288 59.70 3.22 43.28
C VAL A 288 61.06 3.74 42.81
N ALA A 289 61.19 4.14 41.55
CA ALA A 289 62.41 4.75 41.01
C ALA A 289 62.72 6.09 41.69
N PHE A 290 61.70 6.92 41.92
CA PHE A 290 61.81 8.17 42.68
C PHE A 290 62.26 7.91 44.11
N MET A 291 61.64 6.98 44.84
CA MET A 291 62.03 6.64 46.21
C MET A 291 63.47 6.12 46.34
N ARG A 292 63.99 5.42 45.32
CA ARG A 292 65.39 4.96 45.27
C ARG A 292 66.40 6.06 44.98
N ALA A 293 65.98 7.18 44.37
CA ALA A 293 66.86 8.31 44.07
C ALA A 293 67.09 9.24 45.28
N PHE A 294 66.33 9.07 46.37
CA PHE A 294 66.40 9.85 47.61
C PHE A 294 66.92 9.05 48.82
N GLN A 295 67.48 7.85 48.58
CA GLN A 295 68.25 7.07 49.55
C GLN A 295 69.73 7.13 49.20
#